data_AF-A0A0E0CD96-F1
#
_entry.id   AF-A0A0E0CD96-F1
#
_cell.length_a   1.000
_cell.length_b   1.000
_cell.length_c   1.000
_cell.angle_alpha   90.00
_cell.angle_beta   90.00
_cell.angle_gamma   90.00
#
_symmetry.space_group_name_H-M   'P 1'
#
loop_
_entity.id
_entity.type
_entity.pdbx_description
1 polymer ?
#
loop_
_entity_poly.entity_id
_entity_poly.type
_entity_poly.pdbx_seq_one_letter_code
_entity_poly.pdbx_strand_id
1 'polypeptide(L)'
;MASPSLPPPFPGIMEVYRNLPPHFIVECKVSESGQRAVDMFDGGDMKLHCCAYKVGPIEAQRMLKKGSATKLASSYLFLSSFCHPAACSVENYMISGALVVSCVDGTFRKWLMNTPVTDLISPEGHLLPLLRDMITSLVGLVESLLNHGKYIENLTINDLYIKYTCGHQPKLQVLHENAQSVTEVKPDEIWGNVRNIVERWMMSKINGSGVQWPEESKGVVEPLLTSIIAATSNRAIYNTTIPWDYIRLCKNTYKHFDELPDQLKDVLEDCNGIIRKMDEWESDPVIEPRTENM
;
A
#
# COMPACT_ATOMS: atom_id res chain seq x y z
N MET A 1 33.13 -31.46 15.98
CA MET A 1 32.13 -30.36 15.94
C MET A 1 30.80 -31.00 15.57
N ALA A 2 29.85 -31.04 16.50
CA ALA A 2 28.54 -31.65 16.27
C ALA A 2 27.70 -30.73 15.37
N SER A 3 27.13 -31.29 14.31
CA SER A 3 26.15 -30.60 13.46
C SER A 3 24.95 -30.18 14.32
N PRO A 4 24.38 -28.97 14.14
CA PRO A 4 23.16 -28.60 14.83
C PRO A 4 22.04 -29.53 14.37
N SER A 5 21.41 -30.21 15.32
CA SER A 5 20.23 -31.05 15.11
C SER A 5 19.10 -30.19 14.56
N LEU A 6 18.61 -30.52 13.36
CA LEU A 6 17.40 -29.94 12.79
C LEU A 6 16.23 -30.14 13.77
N PRO A 7 15.39 -29.12 14.02
CA PRO A 7 14.18 -29.31 14.79
C PRO A 7 13.29 -30.34 14.08
N PRO A 8 12.55 -31.17 14.84
CA PRO A 8 11.66 -32.18 14.24
C PRO A 8 10.63 -31.47 13.34
N PRO A 9 10.23 -32.10 12.22
CA PRO A 9 9.20 -31.54 11.36
C PRO A 9 7.94 -31.30 12.18
N PHE A 10 7.39 -30.09 12.09
CA PHE A 10 6.07 -29.81 12.67
C PHE A 10 5.07 -30.84 12.11
N PRO A 11 4.31 -31.55 12.96
CA PRO A 11 3.44 -32.65 12.52
C PRO A 11 2.44 -32.27 11.40
N GLY A 12 2.07 -30.99 11.31
CA GLY A 12 1.17 -30.47 10.26
C GLY A 12 1.83 -30.09 8.92
N ILE A 13 3.17 -30.13 8.80
CA ILE A 13 3.87 -29.76 7.55
C ILE A 13 4.04 -30.97 6.62
N MET A 14 3.97 -32.19 7.15
CA MET A 14 4.02 -33.41 6.34
C MET A 14 2.81 -33.58 5.41
N GLU A 15 1.69 -32.91 5.71
CA GLU A 15 0.47 -32.94 4.89
C GLU A 15 0.38 -31.82 3.84
N VAL A 16 1.39 -30.93 3.75
CA VAL A 16 1.34 -29.77 2.83
C VAL A 16 2.26 -29.91 1.62
N TYR A 17 2.75 -31.14 1.37
CA TYR A 17 2.95 -31.55 -0.01
C TYR A 17 1.58 -31.51 -0.65
N ARG A 18 1.39 -30.62 -1.65
CA ARG A 18 0.14 -30.45 -2.41
C ARG A 18 -0.68 -31.73 -2.38
N ASN A 19 -1.92 -31.65 -1.89
CA ASN A 19 -2.95 -32.68 -1.96
C ASN A 19 -3.12 -33.16 -3.42
N LEU A 20 -2.18 -33.97 -3.88
CA LEU A 20 -2.25 -34.75 -5.09
C LEU A 20 -2.89 -36.08 -4.69
N PRO A 21 -3.68 -36.70 -5.57
CA PRO A 21 -4.24 -38.02 -5.33
C PRO A 21 -3.12 -38.97 -4.83
N PRO A 22 -3.42 -39.97 -3.98
CA PRO A 22 -2.41 -40.84 -3.34
C PRO A 22 -1.49 -41.63 -4.30
N HIS A 23 -1.65 -41.47 -5.61
CA HIS A 23 -0.86 -42.07 -6.67
C HIS A 23 0.08 -41.10 -7.41
N PHE A 24 0.14 -39.82 -7.03
CA PHE A 24 1.00 -38.81 -7.65
C PHE A 24 2.06 -38.29 -6.68
N ILE A 25 3.31 -38.73 -6.87
CA ILE A 25 4.48 -38.12 -6.24
C ILE A 25 5.07 -37.14 -7.25
N VAL A 26 4.96 -35.84 -6.97
CA VAL A 26 5.57 -34.80 -7.81
C VAL A 26 6.78 -34.24 -7.07
N GLU A 27 7.95 -34.41 -7.68
CA GLU A 27 9.19 -33.83 -7.16
C GLU A 27 9.14 -32.30 -7.30
N CYS A 28 9.32 -31.60 -6.18
CA CYS A 28 9.43 -30.15 -6.13
C CYS A 28 10.87 -29.77 -5.80
N LYS A 29 11.52 -28.98 -6.65
CA LYS A 29 12.88 -28.49 -6.43
C LYS A 29 12.91 -26.96 -6.51
N VAL A 30 13.55 -26.34 -5.53
CA VAL A 30 13.83 -24.90 -5.52
C VAL A 30 15.33 -24.72 -5.71
N SER A 31 15.72 -23.88 -6.65
CA SER A 31 17.12 -23.48 -6.85
C SER A 31 17.22 -21.97 -6.72
N GLU A 32 17.79 -21.51 -5.60
CA GLU A 32 18.00 -20.10 -5.31
C GLU A 32 19.21 -19.59 -6.11
N SER A 33 19.10 -18.42 -6.73
CA SER A 33 20.22 -17.80 -7.47
C SER A 33 21.23 -17.09 -6.56
N GLY A 34 20.90 -16.93 -5.27
CA GLY A 34 21.66 -16.17 -4.28
C GLY A 34 21.48 -14.65 -4.39
N GLN A 35 20.79 -14.17 -5.43
CA GLN A 35 20.60 -12.75 -5.72
C GLN A 35 19.24 -12.26 -5.19
N ARG A 36 19.22 -11.02 -4.70
CA ARG A 36 17.97 -10.33 -4.39
C ARG A 36 17.27 -9.97 -5.70
N ALA A 37 15.94 -10.02 -5.68
CA ALA A 37 15.13 -9.55 -6.79
C ALA A 37 15.28 -8.03 -6.93
N VAL A 38 15.46 -7.58 -8.16
CA VAL A 38 15.65 -6.16 -8.49
C VAL A 38 14.29 -5.51 -8.70
N ASP A 39 14.10 -4.34 -8.12
CA ASP A 39 12.91 -3.51 -8.32
C ASP A 39 13.02 -2.79 -9.68
N MET A 40 12.05 -3.00 -10.56
CA MET A 40 12.08 -2.44 -11.92
C MET A 40 12.01 -0.90 -11.95
N PHE A 41 11.51 -0.25 -10.89
CA PHE A 41 11.25 1.19 -10.90
C PHE A 41 12.47 2.04 -10.54
N ASP A 42 13.43 1.50 -9.80
CA ASP A 42 14.65 2.23 -9.40
C ASP A 42 15.94 1.39 -9.47
N GLY A 43 15.85 0.12 -9.88
CA GLY A 43 16.99 -0.80 -9.94
C GLY A 43 17.52 -1.26 -8.58
N GLY A 44 16.87 -0.88 -7.48
CA GLY A 44 17.28 -1.25 -6.13
C GLY A 44 16.74 -2.62 -5.69
N ASP A 45 17.38 -3.23 -4.70
CA ASP A 45 16.98 -4.57 -4.25
C ASP A 45 15.65 -4.60 -3.46
N MET A 46 14.79 -5.55 -3.80
CA MET A 46 13.59 -5.92 -3.05
C MET A 46 13.91 -6.85 -1.87
N LYS A 47 12.99 -6.96 -0.91
CA LYS A 47 13.06 -7.94 0.20
C LYS A 47 12.61 -9.35 -0.25
N LEU A 48 13.01 -9.74 -1.46
CA LEU A 48 12.69 -10.99 -2.13
C LEU A 48 13.95 -11.50 -2.83
N HIS A 49 14.06 -12.81 -3.03
CA HIS A 49 15.17 -13.43 -3.76
C HIS A 49 14.65 -14.18 -4.99
N CYS A 50 15.40 -14.16 -6.09
CA CYS A 50 15.02 -14.92 -7.28
C CYS A 50 15.29 -16.42 -7.08
N CYS A 51 14.38 -17.26 -7.56
CA CYS A 51 14.60 -18.69 -7.61
C CYS A 51 13.96 -19.33 -8.84
N ALA A 52 14.55 -20.43 -9.30
CA ALA A 52 13.89 -21.36 -10.19
C ALA A 52 13.10 -22.37 -9.35
N TYR A 53 11.80 -22.47 -9.61
CA TYR A 53 10.93 -23.43 -8.96
C TYR A 53 10.47 -24.47 -9.98
N LYS A 54 10.84 -25.73 -9.73
CA LYS A 54 10.54 -26.87 -10.58
C LYS A 54 9.55 -27.79 -9.90
N VAL A 55 8.48 -28.14 -10.62
CA VAL A 55 7.42 -29.06 -10.21
C VAL A 55 7.27 -30.09 -11.32
N GLY A 56 7.84 -31.28 -11.13
CA GLY A 56 7.94 -32.29 -12.17
C GLY A 56 8.71 -31.78 -13.40
N PRO A 57 8.15 -31.83 -14.63
CA PRO A 57 8.82 -31.34 -15.84
C PRO A 57 8.74 -29.82 -16.01
N ILE A 58 7.89 -29.13 -15.23
CA ILE A 58 7.65 -27.70 -15.39
C ILE A 58 8.61 -26.93 -14.49
N GLU A 59 9.36 -26.01 -15.06
CA GLU A 59 10.19 -25.06 -14.33
C GLU A 59 9.69 -23.64 -14.60
N ALA A 60 9.61 -22.83 -13.54
CA ALA A 60 9.22 -21.44 -13.66
C ALA A 60 10.06 -20.56 -12.72
N GLN A 61 10.30 -19.33 -13.14
CA GLN A 61 10.90 -18.31 -12.28
C GLN A 61 9.90 -17.90 -11.21
N ARG A 62 10.39 -17.82 -9.97
CA ARG A 62 9.65 -17.47 -8.76
C ARG A 62 10.50 -16.61 -7.83
N MET A 63 9.88 -16.17 -6.75
CA MET A 63 10.55 -15.42 -5.71
C MET A 63 10.49 -16.15 -4.37
N LEU A 64 11.49 -15.90 -3.52
CA LEU A 64 11.54 -16.36 -2.15
C LEU A 64 11.33 -15.19 -1.19
N LYS A 65 10.36 -15.35 -0.30
CA LYS A 65 10.17 -14.50 0.87
C LYS A 65 10.73 -15.23 2.09
N LYS A 66 11.86 -14.76 2.61
CA LYS A 66 12.52 -15.32 3.80
C LYS A 66 11.88 -14.74 5.07
N GLY A 67 11.76 -15.56 6.10
CA GLY A 67 11.15 -15.17 7.37
C GLY A 67 11.39 -16.20 8.48
N SER A 68 10.72 -16.04 9.60
CA SER A 68 10.80 -17.01 10.70
C SER A 68 10.11 -18.32 10.31
N ALA A 69 10.84 -19.45 10.36
CA ALA A 69 10.31 -20.76 10.01
C ALA A 69 9.00 -21.09 10.76
N THR A 70 8.91 -20.77 12.04
CA THR A 70 7.71 -21.00 12.87
C THR A 70 6.51 -20.17 12.41
N LYS A 71 6.70 -18.87 12.15
CA LYS A 71 5.62 -17.97 11.69
C LYS A 71 5.14 -18.32 10.28
N LEU A 72 6.09 -18.68 9.42
CA LEU A 72 5.80 -19.07 8.05
C LEU A 72 5.04 -20.40 8.00
N ALA A 73 5.46 -21.39 8.80
CA ALA A 73 4.77 -22.66 8.90
C ALA A 73 3.31 -22.50 9.35
N SER A 74 3.06 -21.68 10.39
CA SER A 74 1.70 -21.44 10.88
C SER A 74 0.81 -20.72 9.88
N SER A 75 1.39 -19.86 9.02
CA SER A 75 0.64 -19.09 8.02
C SER A 75 0.47 -19.84 6.70
N TYR A 76 1.39 -20.75 6.36
CA TYR A 76 1.45 -21.38 5.03
C TYR A 76 0.19 -22.16 4.64
N LEU A 77 -0.40 -22.93 5.55
CA LEU A 77 -1.63 -23.69 5.27
C LEU A 77 -2.76 -22.80 4.77
N PHE A 78 -2.95 -21.64 5.41
CA PHE A 78 -3.92 -20.65 4.97
C PHE A 78 -3.48 -19.96 3.67
N LEU A 79 -2.25 -19.45 3.64
CA LEU A 79 -1.75 -18.65 2.51
C LEU A 79 -1.66 -19.44 1.20
N SER A 80 -1.41 -20.75 1.26
CA SER A 80 -1.33 -21.62 0.07
C SER A 80 -2.68 -21.94 -0.55
N SER A 81 -3.77 -21.84 0.22
CA SER A 81 -5.14 -22.07 -0.24
C SER A 81 -5.91 -20.76 -0.48
N PHE A 82 -5.47 -19.66 0.14
CA PHE A 82 -6.07 -18.36 -0.01
C PHE A 82 -5.85 -17.79 -1.42
N CYS A 83 -6.96 -17.49 -2.11
CA CYS A 83 -6.96 -16.96 -3.46
C CYS A 83 -7.67 -15.61 -3.50
N HIS A 84 -6.93 -14.56 -3.84
CA HIS A 84 -7.47 -13.23 -4.07
C HIS A 84 -6.66 -12.53 -5.18
N PRO A 85 -7.28 -11.78 -6.10
CA PRO A 85 -6.56 -11.13 -7.21
C PRO A 85 -5.43 -10.21 -6.77
N ALA A 86 -5.56 -9.58 -5.60
CA ALA A 86 -4.57 -8.69 -5.02
C ALA A 86 -3.60 -9.37 -4.05
N ALA A 87 -3.67 -10.69 -3.84
CA ALA A 87 -2.73 -11.43 -3.00
C ALA A 87 -1.64 -12.09 -3.84
N CYS A 88 -0.38 -11.99 -3.41
CA CYS A 88 0.68 -12.82 -3.96
C CYS A 88 0.38 -14.29 -3.69
N SER A 89 0.43 -15.12 -4.73
CA SER A 89 0.22 -16.56 -4.58
C SER A 89 1.40 -17.19 -3.83
N VAL A 90 1.09 -17.97 -2.79
CA VAL A 90 2.09 -18.75 -2.05
C VAL A 90 2.05 -20.19 -2.55
N GLU A 91 3.12 -20.61 -3.22
CA GLU A 91 3.15 -21.87 -3.96
C GLU A 91 3.82 -23.00 -3.18
N ASN A 92 4.72 -22.67 -2.26
CA ASN A 92 5.43 -23.66 -1.44
C ASN A 92 6.06 -23.03 -0.18
N TYR A 93 6.47 -23.89 0.76
CA TYR A 93 7.23 -23.53 1.97
C TYR A 93 8.53 -24.34 2.06
N MET A 94 9.60 -23.68 2.49
CA MET A 94 10.90 -24.29 2.75
C MET A 94 11.14 -24.35 4.26
N ILE A 95 11.54 -25.52 4.75
CA ILE A 95 11.88 -25.77 6.17
C ILE A 95 12.96 -24.80 6.67
N SER A 96 13.84 -24.32 5.78
CA SER A 96 14.83 -23.29 6.06
C SER A 96 14.26 -21.92 6.42
N GLY A 97 12.94 -21.73 6.36
CA GLY A 97 12.27 -20.47 6.70
C GLY A 97 12.05 -19.56 5.48
N ALA A 98 11.47 -20.08 4.41
CA ALA A 98 11.09 -19.27 3.25
C ALA A 98 9.78 -19.73 2.60
N LEU A 99 9.04 -18.80 2.00
CA LEU A 99 7.92 -19.08 1.11
C LEU A 99 8.35 -18.91 -0.35
N VAL A 100 7.95 -19.84 -1.20
CA VAL A 100 7.99 -19.68 -2.66
C VAL A 100 6.73 -18.96 -3.08
N VAL A 101 6.89 -17.82 -3.75
CA VAL A 101 5.78 -16.96 -4.14
C VAL A 101 5.85 -16.58 -5.62
N SER A 102 4.71 -16.19 -6.17
CA SER A 102 4.63 -15.67 -7.53
C SER A 102 5.50 -14.43 -7.72
N CYS A 103 6.06 -14.25 -8.92
CA CYS A 103 6.85 -13.05 -9.25
C CYS A 103 6.03 -11.76 -9.22
N VAL A 104 6.72 -10.69 -8.82
CA VAL A 104 6.30 -9.27 -8.86
C VAL A 104 7.40 -8.46 -9.55
N ASP A 105 7.06 -7.29 -10.10
CA ASP A 105 8.00 -6.47 -10.88
C ASP A 105 8.68 -5.38 -10.05
N GLY A 106 8.08 -5.00 -8.92
CA GLY A 106 8.64 -4.01 -8.02
C GLY A 106 7.77 -3.76 -6.80
N THR A 107 8.26 -2.94 -5.89
CA THR A 107 7.53 -2.51 -4.70
C THR A 107 6.50 -1.43 -5.05
N PHE A 108 5.36 -1.48 -4.39
CA PHE A 108 4.31 -0.47 -4.58
C PHE A 108 4.81 0.93 -4.24
N ARG A 109 5.62 1.08 -3.19
CA ARG A 109 6.17 2.38 -2.79
C ARG A 109 6.96 3.02 -3.93
N LYS A 110 7.86 2.29 -4.57
CA LYS A 110 8.71 2.83 -5.64
C LYS A 110 7.92 3.06 -6.92
N TRP A 111 6.99 2.17 -7.27
CA TRP A 111 6.03 2.42 -8.34
C TRP A 111 5.26 3.72 -8.11
N LEU A 112 4.69 3.88 -6.91
CA LEU A 112 3.95 5.08 -6.56
C LEU A 112 4.83 6.31 -6.73
N MET A 113 6.07 6.34 -6.23
CA MET A 113 6.94 7.52 -6.39
C MET A 113 7.21 7.87 -7.86
N ASN A 114 7.40 6.87 -8.72
CA ASN A 114 7.75 7.06 -10.12
C ASN A 114 6.55 7.25 -11.06
N THR A 115 5.33 6.99 -10.59
CA THR A 115 4.12 7.18 -11.42
C THR A 115 3.73 8.67 -11.46
N PRO A 116 3.52 9.28 -12.63
CA PRO A 116 3.04 10.66 -12.73
C PRO A 116 1.77 10.91 -11.90
N VAL A 117 1.66 12.08 -11.27
CA VAL A 117 0.44 12.44 -10.50
C VAL A 117 -0.78 12.46 -11.41
N THR A 118 -0.63 12.94 -12.65
CA THR A 118 -1.67 13.00 -13.69
C THR A 118 -2.24 11.64 -14.08
N ASP A 119 -1.55 10.55 -13.78
CA ASP A 119 -2.02 9.19 -14.07
C ASP A 119 -2.88 8.62 -12.92
N LEU A 120 -2.83 9.26 -11.74
CA LEU A 120 -3.46 8.80 -10.51
C LEU A 120 -4.55 9.74 -10.00
N ILE A 121 -4.41 11.04 -10.27
CA ILE A 121 -5.31 12.10 -9.83
C ILE A 121 -5.56 13.04 -11.03
N SER A 122 -6.83 13.36 -11.29
CA SER A 122 -7.20 14.31 -12.34
C SER A 122 -6.79 15.74 -11.98
N PRO A 123 -6.72 16.67 -12.95
CA PRO A 123 -6.46 18.07 -12.66
C PRO A 123 -7.44 18.68 -11.63
N GLU A 124 -8.69 18.19 -11.62
CA GLU A 124 -9.75 18.60 -10.70
C GLU A 124 -9.66 17.90 -9.32
N GLY A 125 -8.60 17.14 -9.06
CA GLY A 125 -8.37 16.47 -7.78
C GLY A 125 -9.12 15.14 -7.60
N HIS A 126 -9.74 14.60 -8.66
CA HIS A 126 -10.45 13.32 -8.56
C HIS A 126 -9.50 12.12 -8.69
N LEU A 127 -9.72 11.08 -7.87
CA LEU A 127 -8.99 9.82 -8.01
C LEU A 127 -9.34 9.14 -9.34
N LEU A 128 -8.32 8.97 -10.18
CA LEU A 128 -8.44 8.28 -11.46
C LEU A 128 -8.63 6.76 -11.26
N PRO A 129 -9.19 6.05 -12.26
CA PRO A 129 -9.52 4.63 -12.15
C PRO A 129 -8.36 3.77 -11.66
N LEU A 130 -7.14 4.02 -12.15
CA LEU A 130 -5.96 3.26 -11.75
C LEU A 130 -5.72 3.30 -10.23
N LEU A 131 -5.69 4.49 -9.62
CA LEU A 131 -5.48 4.60 -8.18
C LEU A 131 -6.68 4.07 -7.38
N ARG A 132 -7.90 4.32 -7.88
CA ARG A 132 -9.14 3.82 -7.26
C ARG A 132 -9.15 2.29 -7.21
N ASP A 133 -8.82 1.63 -8.32
CA ASP A 133 -8.79 0.18 -8.43
C ASP A 133 -7.74 -0.45 -7.51
N MET A 134 -6.59 0.22 -7.32
CA MET A 134 -5.56 -0.21 -6.35
C MET A 134 -6.07 -0.15 -4.92
N ILE A 135 -6.75 0.94 -4.54
CA ILE A 135 -7.35 1.10 -3.21
C ILE A 135 -8.46 0.05 -3.01
N THR A 136 -9.36 -0.09 -3.98
CA THR A 136 -10.43 -1.11 -3.95
C THR A 136 -9.87 -2.52 -3.85
N SER A 137 -8.78 -2.82 -4.56
CA SER A 137 -8.10 -4.12 -4.49
C SER A 137 -7.52 -4.40 -3.10
N LEU A 138 -6.93 -3.40 -2.45
CA LEU A 138 -6.42 -3.52 -1.08
C LEU A 138 -7.56 -3.72 -0.07
N VAL A 139 -8.63 -2.94 -0.19
CA VAL A 139 -9.81 -3.05 0.69
C VAL A 139 -10.45 -4.42 0.52
N GLY A 140 -10.75 -4.84 -0.71
CA GLY A 140 -11.37 -6.15 -0.98
C GLY A 140 -10.51 -7.33 -0.51
N LEU A 141 -9.18 -7.21 -0.57
CA LEU A 141 -8.28 -8.20 0.02
C LEU A 141 -8.49 -8.32 1.54
N VAL A 142 -8.52 -7.19 2.24
CA VAL A 142 -8.67 -7.17 3.70
C VAL A 142 -10.06 -7.69 4.11
N GLU A 143 -11.11 -7.32 3.39
CA GLU A 143 -12.46 -7.89 3.60
C GLU A 143 -12.46 -9.40 3.40
N SER A 144 -11.82 -9.89 2.33
CA SER A 144 -11.72 -11.32 2.06
C SER A 144 -10.97 -12.07 3.17
N LEU A 145 -9.86 -11.51 3.69
CA LEU A 145 -9.15 -12.08 4.83
C LEU A 145 -10.05 -12.18 6.07
N LEU A 146 -10.75 -11.10 6.39
CA LEU A 146 -11.67 -11.04 7.54
C LEU A 146 -12.81 -12.06 7.42
N ASN A 147 -13.34 -12.25 6.21
CA ASN A 147 -14.37 -13.27 5.93
C ASN A 147 -13.87 -14.70 6.17
N HIS A 148 -12.56 -14.93 6.09
CA HIS A 148 -11.92 -16.20 6.47
C HIS A 148 -11.51 -16.26 7.94
N GLY A 149 -11.91 -15.27 8.76
CA GLY A 149 -11.49 -15.16 10.16
C GLY A 149 -9.99 -14.91 10.30
N LYS A 150 -9.35 -14.31 9.28
CA LYS A 150 -7.92 -14.02 9.23
C LYS A 150 -7.65 -12.53 9.08
N TYR A 151 -6.45 -12.11 9.47
CA TYR A 151 -5.96 -10.78 9.16
C TYR A 151 -4.44 -10.79 9.00
N ILE A 152 -3.93 -9.73 8.40
CA ILE A 152 -2.49 -9.46 8.31
C ILE A 152 -2.10 -8.54 9.48
N GLU A 153 -1.29 -9.05 10.39
CA GLU A 153 -0.75 -8.28 11.50
C GLU A 153 0.28 -7.26 11.00
N ASN A 154 0.16 -6.00 11.42
CA ASN A 154 1.07 -4.91 11.06
C ASN A 154 1.25 -4.70 9.54
N LEU A 155 0.16 -4.79 8.77
CA LEU A 155 0.19 -4.51 7.33
C LEU A 155 0.77 -3.11 7.07
N THR A 156 1.85 -3.03 6.29
CA THR A 156 2.48 -1.76 5.91
C THR A 156 2.62 -1.64 4.39
N ILE A 157 2.94 -0.43 3.90
CA ILE A 157 3.24 -0.20 2.47
C ILE A 157 4.40 -1.05 1.93
N ASN A 158 5.28 -1.58 2.80
CA ASN A 158 6.42 -2.40 2.37
C ASN A 158 6.01 -3.84 2.02
N ASP A 159 4.79 -4.22 2.36
CA ASP A 159 4.21 -5.53 2.08
C ASP A 159 3.45 -5.53 0.74
N LEU A 160 3.43 -4.38 0.07
CA LEU A 160 2.72 -4.14 -1.17
C LEU A 160 3.71 -4.04 -2.34
N TYR A 161 3.36 -4.72 -3.43
CA TYR A 161 4.13 -4.86 -4.64
C TYR A 161 3.25 -4.58 -5.85
N ILE A 162 3.88 -4.41 -7.01
CA ILE A 162 3.23 -4.27 -8.30
C ILE A 162 3.61 -5.44 -9.18
N LYS A 163 2.61 -5.92 -9.91
CA LYS A 163 2.78 -6.87 -10.99
C LYS A 163 2.11 -6.34 -12.25
N TYR A 164 2.86 -6.24 -13.33
CA TYR A 164 2.33 -5.93 -14.65
C TYR A 164 1.73 -7.19 -15.27
N THR A 165 0.51 -7.04 -15.76
CA THR A 165 -0.19 -8.10 -16.49
C THR A 165 0.02 -7.96 -18.00
N CYS A 166 -0.31 -9.01 -18.76
CA CYS A 166 -0.33 -8.95 -20.22
C CYS A 166 -1.23 -7.78 -20.66
N GLY A 167 -0.63 -6.75 -21.28
CA GLY A 167 -1.28 -5.45 -21.54
C GLY A 167 -0.67 -4.27 -20.78
N HIS A 168 0.42 -4.47 -20.03
CA HIS A 168 1.15 -3.43 -19.29
C HIS A 168 0.29 -2.68 -18.27
N GLN A 169 -0.75 -3.33 -17.75
CA GLN A 169 -1.56 -2.79 -16.67
C GLN A 169 -0.97 -3.22 -15.32
N PRO A 170 -0.57 -2.26 -14.45
CA PRO A 170 -0.06 -2.58 -13.12
C PRO A 170 -1.21 -3.07 -12.24
N LYS A 171 -0.95 -4.08 -11.42
CA LYS A 171 -1.87 -4.59 -10.41
C LYS A 171 -1.20 -4.66 -9.05
N LEU A 172 -1.95 -4.31 -8.01
CA LEU A 172 -1.52 -4.47 -6.63
C LEU A 172 -1.34 -5.95 -6.30
N GLN A 173 -0.24 -6.28 -5.62
CA GLN A 173 0.04 -7.58 -5.06
C GLN A 173 0.50 -7.41 -3.62
N VAL A 174 -0.24 -7.98 -2.68
CA VAL A 174 0.08 -7.93 -1.24
C VAL A 174 0.70 -9.26 -0.86
N LEU A 175 1.87 -9.17 -0.24
CA LEU A 175 2.61 -10.32 0.25
C LEU A 175 2.91 -10.13 1.73
N HIS A 176 2.26 -10.94 2.56
CA HIS A 176 2.55 -10.98 3.99
C HIS A 176 2.81 -12.38 4.49
N GLU A 177 3.80 -12.50 5.36
CA GLU A 177 4.31 -13.75 5.92
C GLU A 177 3.57 -14.22 7.18
N ASN A 178 2.69 -13.37 7.71
CA ASN A 178 2.07 -13.55 9.01
C ASN A 178 0.57 -13.29 8.90
N ALA A 179 -0.19 -14.37 8.72
CA ALA A 179 -1.63 -14.37 8.70
C ALA A 179 -2.14 -14.92 10.05
N GLN A 180 -2.82 -14.08 10.81
CA GLN A 180 -3.26 -14.37 12.18
C GLN A 180 -4.76 -14.61 12.21
N SER A 181 -5.22 -15.38 13.21
CA SER A 181 -6.66 -15.58 13.44
C SER A 181 -7.26 -14.35 14.13
N VAL A 182 -8.46 -13.97 13.73
CA VAL A 182 -9.24 -12.92 14.39
C VAL A 182 -9.82 -13.50 15.69
N THR A 183 -9.05 -13.49 16.77
CA THR A 183 -9.49 -13.96 18.09
C THR A 183 -9.81 -12.81 19.05
N GLU A 184 -8.98 -11.75 19.05
CA GLU A 184 -9.10 -10.63 20.01
C GLU A 184 -8.87 -9.25 19.37
N VAL A 185 -8.53 -9.18 18.08
CA VAL A 185 -8.21 -7.91 17.43
C VAL A 185 -9.47 -7.18 17.02
N LYS A 186 -9.57 -5.90 17.41
CA LYS A 186 -10.66 -5.02 17.01
C LYS A 186 -10.55 -4.74 15.50
N PRO A 187 -11.62 -4.90 14.72
CA PRO A 187 -11.64 -4.56 13.30
C PRO A 187 -11.10 -3.15 13.00
N ASP A 188 -11.32 -2.20 13.91
CA ASP A 188 -10.82 -0.82 13.81
C ASP A 188 -9.29 -0.72 13.70
N GLU A 189 -8.54 -1.61 14.33
CA GLU A 189 -7.08 -1.63 14.27
C GLU A 189 -6.60 -2.12 12.90
N ILE A 190 -7.24 -3.17 12.37
CA ILE A 190 -6.97 -3.73 11.04
C ILE A 190 -7.26 -2.66 9.97
N TRP A 191 -8.43 -2.03 10.05
CA TRP A 191 -8.80 -0.92 9.17
C TRP A 191 -7.95 0.33 9.38
N GLY A 192 -7.43 0.54 10.59
CA GLY A 192 -6.44 1.57 10.91
C GLY A 192 -5.19 1.45 10.03
N ASN A 193 -4.66 0.24 9.86
CA ASN A 193 -3.50 0.00 9.00
C ASN A 193 -3.79 0.32 7.52
N VAL A 194 -4.95 -0.11 7.00
CA VAL A 194 -5.37 0.21 5.62
C VAL A 194 -5.51 1.71 5.43
N ARG A 195 -6.18 2.41 6.35
CA ARG A 195 -6.30 3.88 6.32
C ARG A 195 -4.93 4.54 6.32
N ASN A 196 -4.02 4.13 7.20
CA ASN A 196 -2.66 4.66 7.27
C ASN A 196 -1.88 4.47 5.97
N ILE A 197 -2.05 3.32 5.29
CA ILE A 197 -1.43 3.06 4.00
C ILE A 197 -1.96 4.03 2.94
N VAL A 198 -3.29 4.12 2.79
CA VAL A 198 -3.94 4.99 1.81
C VAL A 198 -3.63 6.47 2.06
N GLU A 199 -3.67 6.93 3.32
CA GLU A 199 -3.30 8.31 3.67
C GLU A 199 -1.84 8.62 3.33
N ARG A 200 -0.91 7.67 3.57
CA ARG A 200 0.50 7.83 3.15
C ARG A 200 0.65 7.90 1.63
N TRP A 201 -0.18 7.17 0.88
CA TRP A 201 -0.17 7.24 -0.59
C TRP A 201 -0.60 8.63 -1.07
N MET A 202 -1.73 9.10 -0.55
CA MET A 202 -2.29 10.40 -0.88
C MET A 202 -1.34 11.53 -0.51
N MET A 203 -0.78 11.51 0.71
CA MET A 203 0.22 12.47 1.15
C MET A 203 1.41 12.54 0.19
N SER A 204 1.95 11.39 -0.21
CA SER A 204 3.10 11.37 -1.09
C SER A 204 2.80 11.91 -2.49
N LYS A 205 1.57 11.73 -2.99
CA LYS A 205 1.19 12.22 -4.32
C LYS A 205 0.85 13.71 -4.30
N ILE A 206 0.10 14.15 -3.31
CA ILE A 206 -0.29 15.55 -3.16
C ILE A 206 0.94 16.44 -2.94
N ASN A 207 1.91 16.00 -2.13
CA ASN A 207 3.15 16.76 -1.94
C ASN A 207 3.97 16.96 -3.23
N GLY A 208 3.78 16.10 -4.24
CA GLY A 208 4.42 16.22 -5.56
C GLY A 208 3.50 16.72 -6.67
N SER A 209 2.27 17.14 -6.35
CA SER A 209 1.22 17.49 -7.33
C SER A 209 1.23 18.94 -7.79
N GLY A 210 2.06 19.79 -7.16
CA GLY A 210 2.04 21.23 -7.38
C GLY A 210 0.97 21.97 -6.57
N VAL A 211 0.05 21.27 -5.89
CA VAL A 211 -0.89 21.88 -4.92
C VAL A 211 -0.12 22.77 -3.95
N GLN A 212 -0.55 24.02 -3.85
CA GLN A 212 -0.04 24.99 -2.88
C GLN A 212 -1.14 25.34 -1.89
N TRP A 213 -0.73 25.88 -0.75
CA TRP A 213 -1.67 26.58 0.11
C TRP A 213 -2.15 27.85 -0.60
N PRO A 214 -3.46 28.19 -0.50
CA PRO A 214 -3.96 29.49 -0.94
C PRO A 214 -3.26 30.62 -0.19
N GLU A 215 -2.58 31.49 -0.93
CA GLU A 215 -1.88 32.64 -0.40
C GLU A 215 -2.41 33.91 -1.06
N GLU A 216 -2.53 34.99 -0.30
CA GLU A 216 -2.71 36.33 -0.86
C GLU A 216 -1.44 36.77 -1.61
N SER A 217 -1.51 37.86 -2.38
CA SER A 217 -0.45 38.43 -3.23
C SER A 217 0.88 38.77 -2.52
N LYS A 218 0.96 38.57 -1.20
CA LYS A 218 2.13 38.80 -0.34
C LYS A 218 2.69 37.51 0.29
N GLY A 219 2.21 36.33 -0.11
CA GLY A 219 2.63 35.04 0.45
C GLY A 219 2.08 34.77 1.85
N VAL A 220 0.94 35.37 2.18
CA VAL A 220 0.24 35.16 3.47
C VAL A 220 -0.89 34.19 3.22
N VAL A 221 -0.95 33.09 3.97
CA VAL A 221 -2.03 32.11 3.88
C VAL A 221 -3.38 32.79 4.05
N GLU A 222 -4.34 32.40 3.22
CA GLU A 222 -5.67 32.99 3.19
C GLU A 222 -6.28 33.13 4.62
N PRO A 223 -6.92 34.28 4.95
CA PRO A 223 -7.39 34.58 6.31
C PRO A 223 -8.44 33.62 6.88
N LEU A 224 -9.36 33.11 6.07
CA LEU A 224 -10.32 32.08 6.46
C LEU A 224 -9.58 30.79 6.86
N LEU A 225 -8.57 30.35 6.09
CA LEU A 225 -7.75 29.19 6.45
C LEU A 225 -6.99 29.40 7.77
N THR A 226 -6.42 30.59 7.98
CA THR A 226 -5.75 30.94 9.23
C THR A 226 -6.72 30.90 10.42
N SER A 227 -7.94 31.39 10.23
CA SER A 227 -9.00 31.38 11.25
C SER A 227 -9.45 29.95 11.59
N ILE A 228 -9.58 29.07 10.59
CA ILE A 228 -9.90 27.65 10.80
C ILE A 228 -8.76 26.94 11.55
N ILE A 229 -7.50 27.21 11.21
CA ILE A 229 -6.34 26.66 11.93
C ILE A 229 -6.40 27.06 13.41
N ALA A 230 -6.63 28.33 13.70
CA ALA A 230 -6.74 28.83 15.07
C ALA A 230 -7.88 28.13 15.84
N ALA A 231 -9.05 27.99 15.21
CA ALA A 231 -10.23 27.35 15.79
C ALA A 231 -10.06 25.83 16.02
N THR A 232 -9.20 25.17 15.24
CA THR A 232 -8.98 23.71 15.30
C THR A 232 -7.64 23.29 15.91
N SER A 233 -6.88 24.25 16.44
CA SER A 233 -5.53 24.09 16.98
C SER A 233 -5.39 23.05 18.11
N ASN A 234 -6.48 22.78 18.83
CA ASN A 234 -6.53 21.75 19.88
C ASN A 234 -6.65 20.32 19.36
N ARG A 235 -6.96 20.13 18.06
CA ARG A 235 -7.18 18.81 17.44
C ARG A 235 -6.03 18.36 16.57
N ALA A 236 -5.45 19.28 15.83
CA ALA A 236 -4.41 18.99 14.86
C ALA A 236 -3.47 20.19 14.69
N ILE A 237 -2.21 19.89 14.44
CA ILE A 237 -1.20 20.87 14.04
C ILE A 237 -1.14 20.82 12.52
N TYR A 238 -1.11 21.97 11.85
CA TYR A 238 -0.98 22.07 10.40
C TYR A 238 0.29 22.84 10.06
N ASN A 239 1.08 22.31 9.12
CA ASN A 239 2.25 22.97 8.57
C ASN A 239 1.93 23.52 7.18
N THR A 240 1.93 24.84 7.05
CA THR A 240 1.59 25.55 5.81
C THR A 240 2.63 25.38 4.70
N THR A 241 3.79 24.77 4.99
CA THR A 241 4.78 24.40 3.97
C THR A 241 4.52 23.03 3.35
N ILE A 242 3.53 22.28 3.84
CA ILE A 242 3.20 20.93 3.38
C ILE A 242 1.85 20.94 2.65
N PRO A 243 1.79 20.67 1.33
CA PRO A 243 0.54 20.63 0.57
C PRO A 243 -0.51 19.66 1.13
N TRP A 244 -0.07 18.50 1.63
CA TRP A 244 -0.97 17.56 2.27
C TRP A 244 -1.68 18.12 3.51
N ASP A 245 -1.05 19.03 4.25
CA ASP A 245 -1.66 19.62 5.43
C ASP A 245 -2.80 20.58 5.06
N TYR A 246 -2.75 21.21 3.88
CA TYR A 246 -3.87 21.98 3.33
C TYR A 246 -5.08 21.08 3.05
N ILE A 247 -4.85 19.95 2.37
CA ILE A 247 -5.91 18.98 2.09
C ILE A 247 -6.45 18.37 3.39
N ARG A 248 -5.58 18.10 4.38
CA ARG A 248 -5.99 17.62 5.71
C ARG A 248 -6.85 18.65 6.43
N LEU A 249 -6.48 19.93 6.38
CA LEU A 249 -7.27 21.02 6.95
C LEU A 249 -8.67 21.01 6.33
N CYS A 250 -8.78 21.05 5.00
CA CYS A 250 -10.06 21.07 4.30
C CYS A 250 -10.93 19.84 4.62
N LYS A 251 -10.34 18.63 4.62
CA LYS A 251 -11.02 17.39 5.02
C LYS A 251 -11.56 17.47 6.44
N ASN A 252 -10.75 17.95 7.37
CA ASN A 252 -11.12 18.03 8.78
C ASN A 252 -12.21 19.08 9.02
N THR A 253 -12.12 20.22 8.33
CA THR A 253 -13.16 21.26 8.33
C THR A 253 -14.49 20.72 7.83
N TYR A 254 -14.48 20.01 6.70
CA TYR A 254 -15.68 19.34 6.16
C TYR A 254 -16.28 18.35 7.16
N LYS A 255 -15.44 17.45 7.70
CA LYS A 255 -15.87 16.35 8.58
C LYS A 255 -16.41 16.84 9.93
N HIS A 256 -15.86 17.94 10.44
CA HIS A 256 -16.15 18.47 11.76
C HIS A 256 -16.82 19.85 11.68
N PHE A 257 -17.54 20.13 10.59
CA PHE A 257 -18.16 21.42 10.33
C PHE A 257 -19.06 21.89 11.49
N ASP A 258 -19.87 20.98 12.03
CA ASP A 258 -20.80 21.27 13.14
C ASP A 258 -20.09 21.73 14.42
N GLU A 259 -18.79 21.49 14.53
CA GLU A 259 -17.96 21.83 15.68
C GLU A 259 -17.20 23.15 15.50
N LEU A 260 -17.33 23.80 14.33
CA LEU A 260 -16.74 25.11 14.07
C LEU A 260 -17.49 26.23 14.80
N PRO A 261 -16.80 27.32 15.18
CA PRO A 261 -17.42 28.56 15.63
C PRO A 261 -18.45 29.10 14.64
N ASP A 262 -19.54 29.70 15.14
CA ASP A 262 -20.64 30.22 14.31
C ASP A 262 -20.16 31.21 13.25
N GLN A 263 -19.18 32.07 13.58
CA GLN A 263 -18.58 33.01 12.64
C GLN A 263 -17.96 32.33 11.40
N LEU A 264 -17.39 31.13 11.56
CA LEU A 264 -16.82 30.36 10.45
C LEU A 264 -17.92 29.61 9.69
N LYS A 265 -18.95 29.14 10.39
CA LYS A 265 -20.13 28.53 9.76
C LYS A 265 -20.92 29.53 8.92
N ASP A 266 -21.04 30.77 9.36
CA ASP A 266 -21.71 31.84 8.61
C ASP A 266 -20.99 32.13 7.28
N VAL A 267 -19.66 32.05 7.26
CA VAL A 267 -18.85 32.26 6.04
C VAL A 267 -18.87 31.05 5.11
N LEU A 268 -18.82 29.84 5.67
CA LEU A 268 -18.83 28.59 4.90
C LEU A 268 -20.25 28.16 4.49
N GLU A 269 -21.27 28.64 5.18
CA GLU A 269 -22.70 28.34 5.06
C GLU A 269 -23.07 26.88 5.41
N ASP A 270 -22.32 25.90 4.90
CA ASP A 270 -22.52 24.48 5.12
C ASP A 270 -21.19 23.69 5.09
N CYS A 271 -21.25 22.38 5.32
CA CYS A 271 -20.05 21.53 5.31
C CYS A 271 -19.33 21.51 3.96
N ASN A 272 -20.03 21.78 2.84
CA ASN A 272 -19.45 21.85 1.50
C ASN A 272 -18.80 23.21 1.22
N GLY A 273 -19.03 24.23 2.05
CA GLY A 273 -18.47 25.57 1.87
C GLY A 273 -16.97 25.59 1.70
N ILE A 274 -16.25 24.75 2.45
CA ILE A 274 -14.79 24.68 2.33
C ILE A 274 -14.35 24.14 0.98
N ILE A 275 -15.10 23.19 0.41
CA ILE A 275 -14.82 22.64 -0.93
C ILE A 275 -15.09 23.72 -1.99
N ARG A 276 -16.20 24.47 -1.87
CA ARG A 276 -16.49 25.60 -2.76
C ARG A 276 -15.36 26.64 -2.73
N LYS A 277 -14.83 26.95 -1.54
CA LYS A 277 -13.70 27.87 -1.38
C LYS A 277 -12.42 27.34 -2.03
N MET A 278 -12.16 26.04 -1.96
CA MET A 278 -11.02 25.43 -2.67
C MET A 278 -11.08 25.66 -4.18
N ASP A 279 -12.27 25.63 -4.78
CA ASP A 279 -12.46 25.87 -6.21
C ASP A 279 -12.28 27.36 -6.59
N GLU A 280 -12.56 28.28 -5.66
CA GLU A 280 -12.40 29.73 -5.85
C GLU A 280 -10.94 30.20 -5.71
N TRP A 281 -10.15 29.49 -4.91
CA TRP A 281 -8.74 29.81 -4.68
C TRP A 281 -7.88 29.33 -5.86
N GLU A 282 -7.90 30.06 -6.96
CA GLU A 282 -6.98 29.85 -8.07
C GLU A 282 -5.52 29.97 -7.59
N SER A 283 -4.70 28.99 -7.96
CA SER A 283 -3.24 29.16 -7.89
C SER A 283 -2.85 30.05 -9.06
N ASP A 284 -2.23 31.21 -8.82
CA ASP A 284 -1.67 32.02 -9.90
C ASP A 284 -0.82 31.10 -10.81
N PRO A 285 -1.03 31.11 -12.14
CA PRO A 285 -0.25 30.27 -13.02
C PRO A 285 1.23 30.61 -12.86
N VAL A 286 2.05 29.58 -12.65
CA VAL A 286 3.51 29.71 -12.62
C VAL A 286 3.94 30.33 -13.94
N ILE A 287 4.31 31.62 -13.90
CA ILE A 287 4.91 32.29 -15.04
C ILE A 287 6.30 31.67 -15.19
N GLU A 288 6.45 30.71 -16.10
CA GLU A 288 7.76 30.24 -16.53
C GLU A 288 8.56 31.47 -17.01
N PRO A 289 9.79 31.69 -16.51
CA PRO A 289 10.59 32.79 -16.97
C PRO A 289 10.85 32.58 -18.46
N ARG A 290 10.36 33.53 -19.27
CA ARG A 290 10.75 33.64 -20.68
C ARG A 290 12.27 33.64 -20.72
N THR A 291 12.84 32.62 -21.33
CA THR A 291 14.22 32.62 -21.77
C THR A 291 14.35 33.72 -22.80
N GLU A 292 14.74 34.91 -22.35
CA GLU A 292 15.25 35.94 -23.22
C GLU A 292 16.59 35.43 -23.77
N ASN A 293 16.56 35.04 -25.04
CA ASN A 293 17.76 34.75 -25.82
C ASN A 293 18.62 36.03 -25.88
N MET A 294 19.82 35.97 -25.32
CA MET A 294 20.96 36.80 -25.68
C MET A 294 22.08 35.91 -26.20
#